data_AF-A0AAN8ABU2-F1
#
_entry.id   AF-A0AAN8ABU2-F1
#
_cell.length_a   1.000
_cell.length_b   1.000
_cell.length_c   1.000
_cell.angle_alpha   90.00
_cell.angle_beta   90.00
_cell.angle_gamma   90.00
#
_symmetry.space_group_name_H-M   'P 1'
#
loop_
_entity.id
_entity.type
_entity.pdbx_description
1 polymer ?
#
loop_
_entity_poly.entity_id
_entity_poly.type
_entity_poly.pdbx_seq_one_letter_code
_entity_poly.pdbx_strand_id
1 'polypeptide(L)'
;MMYFLLERVNSSLQVWGQSHDLQVYQHLNLDRTLVSYSYYPRFWEDKDQRPTFRQSLLQLIHRSRPLVNSKQTVLVVGGVQWLKGDHLRTIREVLDRESLSDILVVVKSLGMGFHLPVEGIRSLSLREIQDLYQENQNIITTAKHHGYEVIDTFSITMGRFKDFLQGRCACHFHQVEKTSRPPDVITASTTNRTRTTPELQSDSQDPEKEAWPRASSYHVRGPVNQVYSEILLSRLCPRST
;
A
#
# COMPACT_ATOMS: atom_id res chain seq x y z
N MET A 1 1.40 3.04 -3.77
CA MET A 1 1.64 1.59 -3.73
C MET A 1 0.70 0.82 -2.80
N MET A 2 0.57 1.13 -1.49
CA MET A 2 -0.36 0.38 -0.60
C MET A 2 -1.77 0.25 -1.19
N TYR A 3 -2.39 1.37 -1.59
CA TYR A 3 -3.72 1.38 -2.17
C TYR A 3 -3.85 0.61 -3.48
N PHE A 4 -2.78 0.57 -4.30
CA PHE A 4 -2.76 -0.25 -5.51
C PHE A 4 -2.73 -1.75 -5.16
N LEU A 5 -1.98 -2.15 -4.13
CA LEU A 5 -1.98 -3.55 -3.66
C LEU A 5 -3.37 -3.94 -3.14
N LEU A 6 -3.99 -3.08 -2.33
CA LEU A 6 -5.34 -3.31 -1.82
C LEU A 6 -6.35 -3.43 -2.97
N GLU A 7 -6.31 -2.53 -3.95
CA GLU A 7 -7.15 -2.59 -5.14
C GLU A 7 -6.93 -3.89 -5.92
N ARG A 8 -5.68 -4.31 -6.14
CA ARG A 8 -5.38 -5.53 -6.90
C ARG A 8 -5.75 -6.81 -6.18
N VAL A 9 -5.47 -6.89 -4.88
CA VAL A 9 -5.79 -8.07 -4.07
C VAL A 9 -7.30 -8.22 -3.89
N ASN A 10 -8.03 -7.10 -3.83
CA ASN A 10 -9.47 -7.10 -3.58
C ASN A 10 -10.34 -6.82 -4.83
N SER A 11 -9.71 -6.70 -6.00
CA SER A 11 -10.32 -6.26 -7.28
C SER A 11 -11.05 -4.90 -7.24
N SER A 12 -11.05 -4.21 -6.11
CA SER A 12 -11.68 -2.91 -5.89
C SER A 12 -11.08 -2.23 -4.68
N LEU A 13 -11.06 -0.89 -4.67
CA LEU A 13 -10.66 -0.09 -3.51
C LEU A 13 -11.87 0.67 -2.98
N GLN A 14 -12.36 0.33 -1.78
CA GLN A 14 -13.52 0.99 -1.16
C GLN A 14 -13.12 2.11 -0.20
N VAL A 15 -11.90 2.06 0.34
CA VAL A 15 -11.39 3.01 1.33
C VAL A 15 -10.14 3.68 0.79
N TRP A 16 -10.14 5.01 0.79
CA TRP A 16 -8.98 5.83 0.48
C TRP A 16 -8.90 7.00 1.45
N GLY A 17 -7.70 7.28 1.96
CA GLY A 17 -7.40 8.45 2.78
C GLY A 17 -5.90 8.62 3.01
N GLN A 18 -5.43 9.82 3.30
CA GLN A 18 -4.08 9.99 3.85
C GLN A 18 -4.14 9.55 5.32
N SER A 19 -3.71 8.32 5.61
CA SER A 19 -3.65 7.83 6.98
C SER A 19 -2.21 7.79 7.46
N HIS A 20 -2.00 8.48 8.58
CA HIS A 20 -0.77 8.49 9.34
C HIS A 20 -0.81 7.46 10.50
N ASP A 21 -2.00 6.93 10.77
CA ASP A 21 -2.23 5.93 11.81
C ASP A 21 -2.00 4.50 11.31
N LEU A 22 -1.80 3.58 12.24
CA LEU A 22 -1.78 2.15 11.93
C LEU A 22 -3.15 1.75 11.35
N GLN A 23 -3.13 1.20 10.15
CA GLN A 23 -4.33 0.71 9.45
C GLN A 23 -4.33 -0.80 9.43
N VAL A 24 -5.49 -1.42 9.66
CA VAL A 24 -5.69 -2.86 9.51
C VAL A 24 -6.87 -3.07 8.57
N TYR A 25 -6.59 -3.67 7.42
CA TYR A 25 -7.59 -4.05 6.43
C TYR A 25 -7.83 -5.55 6.56
N GLN A 26 -9.04 -5.90 6.98
CA GLN A 26 -9.52 -7.28 7.10
C GLN A 26 -10.41 -7.61 5.89
N HIS A 27 -10.76 -8.89 5.73
CA HIS A 27 -11.72 -9.34 4.73
C HIS A 27 -11.29 -9.14 3.27
N LEU A 28 -9.98 -9.02 3.00
CA LEU A 28 -9.46 -8.90 1.64
C LEU A 28 -9.32 -10.28 0.98
N ASN A 29 -9.42 -10.33 -0.34
CA ASN A 29 -9.23 -11.56 -1.13
C ASN A 29 -10.15 -12.69 -0.65
N LEU A 30 -11.45 -12.40 -0.53
CA LEU A 30 -12.48 -13.35 -0.04
C LEU A 30 -12.18 -13.88 1.37
N ASP A 31 -11.89 -12.97 2.30
CA ASP A 31 -11.54 -13.29 3.71
C ASP A 31 -10.23 -14.06 3.91
N ARG A 32 -9.38 -14.13 2.89
CA ARG A 32 -8.12 -14.91 2.93
C ARG A 32 -6.90 -14.06 3.25
N THR A 33 -7.02 -12.74 3.32
CA THR A 33 -5.87 -11.85 3.45
C THR A 33 -6.15 -10.72 4.43
N LEU A 34 -5.22 -10.53 5.37
CA LEU A 34 -5.16 -9.38 6.27
C LEU A 34 -3.96 -8.53 5.86
N VAL A 35 -4.16 -7.22 5.76
CA VAL A 35 -3.08 -6.26 5.49
C VAL A 35 -3.04 -5.23 6.59
N SER A 36 -1.93 -5.15 7.30
CA SER A 36 -1.66 -4.08 8.25
C SER A 36 -0.60 -3.13 7.70
N TYR A 37 -0.79 -1.85 7.95
CA TYR A 37 0.11 -0.79 7.52
C TYR A 37 0.45 0.13 8.68
N SER A 38 1.71 0.54 8.75
CA SER A 38 2.18 1.54 9.70
C SER A 38 3.15 2.49 8.99
N TYR A 39 2.95 3.78 9.18
CA TYR A 39 3.84 4.81 8.65
C TYR A 39 5.00 5.06 9.62
N TYR A 40 6.22 5.02 9.10
CA TYR A 40 7.44 5.36 9.83
C TYR A 40 8.42 6.09 8.91
N PRO A 41 9.18 7.08 9.42
CA PRO A 41 9.04 7.77 10.71
C PRO A 41 7.80 8.65 10.79
N ARG A 42 7.28 8.91 11.98
CA ARG A 42 6.14 9.82 12.19
C ARG A 42 6.60 11.27 12.19
N PHE A 43 6.78 11.85 11.00
CA PHE A 43 7.32 13.20 10.86
C PHE A 43 6.42 14.31 11.42
N TRP A 44 5.13 14.02 11.66
CA TRP A 44 4.17 14.93 12.29
C TRP A 44 4.24 14.96 13.82
N GLU A 45 4.92 14.00 14.46
CA GLU A 45 5.16 14.02 15.90
C GLU A 45 6.44 14.81 16.22
N ASP A 46 6.51 15.36 17.43
CA ASP A 46 7.72 15.99 17.95
C ASP A 46 8.86 14.98 18.06
N LYS A 47 10.10 15.43 17.83
CA LYS A 47 11.28 14.55 17.75
C LYS A 47 11.42 13.63 18.97
N ASP A 48 11.13 14.15 20.16
CA ASP A 48 11.27 13.42 21.43
C ASP A 48 10.10 12.45 21.71
N GLN A 49 8.99 12.58 20.98
CA GLN A 49 7.83 11.70 21.07
C GLN A 49 7.82 10.61 20.01
N ARG A 50 8.60 10.76 18.95
CA ARG A 50 8.63 9.81 17.83
C ARG A 50 9.04 8.42 18.30
N PRO A 51 8.26 7.37 17.97
CA PRO A 51 8.66 6.01 18.27
C PRO A 51 9.93 5.66 17.48
N THR A 52 10.81 4.90 18.12
CA THR A 52 11.92 4.24 17.43
C THR A 52 11.38 3.23 16.40
N PHE A 53 12.20 2.90 15.40
CA PHE A 53 11.86 1.87 14.43
C PHE A 53 11.42 0.55 15.08
N ARG A 54 12.13 0.12 16.13
CA ARG A 54 11.79 -1.10 16.90
C ARG A 54 10.39 -1.01 17.49
N GLN A 55 10.04 0.10 18.13
CA GLN A 55 8.71 0.30 18.72
C GLN A 55 7.62 0.27 17.65
N SER A 56 7.83 0.95 16.52
CA SER A 56 6.88 0.94 15.40
C SER A 56 6.70 -0.46 14.80
N LEU A 57 7.78 -1.24 14.66
CA LEU A 57 7.73 -2.61 14.14
C LEU A 57 6.99 -3.55 15.10
N LEU A 58 7.28 -3.49 16.40
CA LEU A 58 6.58 -4.29 17.42
C LEU A 58 5.09 -3.93 17.47
N GLN A 59 4.76 -2.63 17.42
CA GLN A 59 3.36 -2.19 17.37
C GLN A 59 2.63 -2.76 16.16
N LEU A 60 3.27 -2.74 14.98
CA LEU A 60 2.71 -3.33 13.76
C LEU A 60 2.48 -4.84 13.92
N ILE A 61 3.48 -5.59 14.41
CA ILE A 61 3.39 -7.04 14.60
C ILE A 61 2.26 -7.38 15.57
N HIS A 62 2.22 -6.74 16.75
CA HIS A 62 1.21 -7.01 17.76
C HIS A 62 -0.22 -6.73 17.27
N ARG A 63 -0.42 -5.64 16.52
CA ARG A 63 -1.73 -5.28 15.96
C ARG A 63 -2.15 -6.16 14.79
N SER A 64 -1.20 -6.85 14.16
CA SER A 64 -1.45 -7.76 13.04
C SER A 64 -1.72 -9.21 13.46
N ARG A 65 -1.63 -9.53 14.76
CA ARG A 65 -1.88 -10.88 15.25
C ARG A 65 -3.35 -11.30 15.00
N PRO A 66 -3.62 -12.59 14.75
CA PRO A 66 -2.66 -13.71 14.76
C PRO A 66 -1.76 -13.75 13.51
N LEU A 67 -0.47 -14.06 13.70
CA LEU A 67 0.51 -14.23 12.62
C LEU A 67 1.06 -15.65 12.67
N VAL A 68 1.22 -16.27 11.50
CA VAL A 68 1.81 -17.61 11.36
C VAL A 68 3.27 -17.45 10.96
N ASN A 69 4.16 -18.18 11.63
CA ASN A 69 5.58 -18.21 11.27
C ASN A 69 5.80 -19.05 10.00
N SER A 70 5.50 -18.48 8.84
CA SER A 70 5.68 -19.11 7.54
C SER A 70 5.77 -18.05 6.44
N LYS A 71 6.17 -18.45 5.23
CA LYS A 71 6.21 -17.57 4.05
C LYS A 71 4.84 -17.03 3.61
N GLN A 72 3.75 -17.46 4.25
CA GLN A 72 2.42 -16.86 4.05
C GLN A 72 2.26 -15.53 4.81
N THR A 73 3.03 -15.32 5.88
CA THR A 73 3.16 -14.00 6.52
C THR A 73 4.25 -13.24 5.80
N VAL A 74 3.95 -12.00 5.39
CA VAL A 74 4.89 -11.17 4.64
C VAL A 74 5.07 -9.82 5.29
N LEU A 75 6.32 -9.44 5.57
CA LEU A 75 6.70 -8.10 6.02
C LEU A 75 7.33 -7.33 4.86
N VAL A 76 6.69 -6.24 4.45
CA VAL A 76 7.24 -5.30 3.46
C VAL A 76 7.73 -4.05 4.16
N VAL A 77 8.99 -3.65 3.93
CA VAL A 77 9.61 -2.50 4.60
C VAL A 77 10.35 -1.60 3.60
N GLY A 78 10.34 -0.29 3.85
CA GLY A 78 11.16 0.69 3.10
C GLY A 78 10.52 1.22 1.80
N GLY A 79 11.37 1.59 0.83
CA GLY A 79 10.99 2.30 -0.39
C GLY A 79 10.90 3.81 -0.24
N VAL A 80 11.65 4.34 0.72
CA VAL A 80 11.73 5.75 1.11
C VAL A 80 13.13 6.01 1.69
N GLN A 81 13.45 7.25 2.05
CA GLN A 81 14.81 7.75 2.30
C GLN A 81 15.44 7.38 3.65
N TRP A 82 14.72 6.77 4.59
CA TRP A 82 15.20 6.59 5.98
C TRP A 82 15.86 5.24 6.28
N LEU A 83 15.72 4.26 5.39
CA LEU A 83 16.20 2.90 5.63
C LEU A 83 17.74 2.86 5.72
N LYS A 84 18.28 2.02 6.61
CA LYS A 84 19.73 1.87 6.89
C LYS A 84 20.03 0.45 7.35
N GLY A 85 21.30 0.04 7.34
CA GLY A 85 21.73 -1.30 7.78
C GLY A 85 21.26 -1.68 9.20
N ASP A 86 21.33 -0.76 10.17
CA ASP A 86 20.90 -1.04 11.55
C ASP A 86 19.39 -1.33 11.67
N HIS A 87 18.57 -0.79 10.76
CA HIS A 87 17.15 -1.12 10.71
C HIS A 87 16.97 -2.59 10.30
N LEU A 88 17.76 -3.10 9.35
CA LEU A 88 17.69 -4.51 8.92
C LEU A 88 18.10 -5.46 10.04
N ARG A 89 19.13 -5.09 10.83
CA ARG A 89 19.49 -5.83 12.05
C ARG A 89 18.33 -5.84 13.05
N THR A 90 17.70 -4.69 13.26
CA THR A 90 16.54 -4.55 14.15
C THR A 90 15.37 -5.42 13.70
N ILE A 91 15.09 -5.52 12.40
CA ILE A 91 14.05 -6.42 11.86
C ILE A 91 14.33 -7.86 12.29
N ARG A 92 15.54 -8.35 12.01
CA ARG A 92 15.94 -9.72 12.37
C ARG A 92 15.73 -10.00 13.85
N GLU A 93 16.26 -9.13 14.72
CA GLU A 93 16.16 -9.30 16.16
C GLU A 93 14.72 -9.28 16.68
N VAL A 94 13.85 -8.45 16.09
CA VAL A 94 12.43 -8.40 16.47
C VAL A 94 11.71 -9.66 15.99
N LEU A 95 11.93 -10.09 14.74
CA LEU A 95 11.30 -11.30 14.20
C LEU A 95 11.72 -12.54 14.97
N ASP A 96 13.01 -12.67 15.33
CA ASP A 96 13.51 -13.78 16.14
C ASP A 96 12.83 -13.83 17.51
N ARG A 97 12.68 -12.68 18.18
CA ARG A 97 12.00 -12.59 19.48
C ARG A 97 10.50 -12.87 19.41
N GLU A 98 9.85 -12.45 18.34
CA GLU A 98 8.41 -12.66 18.11
C GLU A 98 8.08 -14.05 17.56
N SER A 99 9.08 -14.93 17.41
CA SER A 99 8.96 -16.26 16.80
C SER A 99 8.42 -16.22 15.36
N LEU A 100 8.91 -15.26 14.57
CA LEU A 100 8.53 -14.98 13.19
C LEU A 100 9.73 -15.04 12.22
N SER A 101 10.78 -15.80 12.54
CA SER A 101 12.00 -15.87 11.73
C SER A 101 11.80 -16.48 10.34
N ASP A 102 10.75 -17.29 10.13
CA ASP A 102 10.49 -17.99 8.87
C ASP A 102 9.56 -17.24 7.92
N ILE A 103 9.09 -16.04 8.31
CA ILE A 103 8.24 -15.22 7.45
C ILE A 103 9.00 -14.76 6.19
N LEU A 104 8.27 -14.27 5.20
CA LEU A 104 8.88 -13.61 4.05
C LEU A 104 9.12 -12.13 4.39
N VAL A 105 10.35 -11.66 4.25
CA VAL A 105 10.68 -10.24 4.39
C VAL A 105 11.07 -9.69 3.02
N VAL A 106 10.38 -8.64 2.57
CA VAL A 106 10.67 -7.93 1.33
C VAL A 106 11.14 -6.52 1.67
N VAL A 107 12.42 -6.27 1.43
CA VAL A 107 13.06 -4.97 1.61
C VAL A 107 12.98 -4.19 0.31
N LYS A 108 12.25 -3.08 0.34
CA LYS A 108 12.36 -2.05 -0.68
C LYS A 108 13.50 -1.11 -0.29
N SER A 109 14.52 -1.01 -1.14
CA SER A 109 15.67 -0.16 -0.89
C SER A 109 15.31 1.34 -0.91
N LEU A 110 16.30 2.23 -0.93
CA LEU A 110 16.06 3.68 -0.88
C LEU A 110 15.26 4.17 -2.08
N GLY A 111 14.40 5.16 -1.88
CA GLY A 111 13.67 5.82 -2.98
C GLY A 111 14.32 7.13 -3.37
N MET A 112 14.57 7.34 -4.67
CA MET A 112 15.17 8.58 -5.19
C MET A 112 14.18 9.76 -5.22
N GLY A 113 12.87 9.48 -5.12
CA GLY A 113 11.81 10.49 -5.26
C GLY A 113 11.99 11.76 -4.43
N PHE A 114 12.46 11.64 -3.18
CA PHE A 114 12.67 12.78 -2.28
C PHE A 114 13.95 13.60 -2.56
N HIS A 115 14.75 13.18 -3.54
CA HIS A 115 16.10 13.72 -3.80
C HIS A 115 16.25 14.27 -5.22
N LEU A 116 15.23 14.07 -6.07
CA LEU A 116 15.19 14.56 -7.44
C LEU A 116 15.03 16.09 -7.49
N PRO A 117 15.61 16.76 -8.51
CA PRO A 117 15.44 18.19 -8.70
C PRO A 117 13.99 18.51 -9.06
N VAL A 118 13.26 19.00 -8.06
CA VAL A 118 11.91 19.55 -8.20
C VAL A 118 11.96 20.98 -7.68
N GLU A 119 11.34 21.90 -8.40
CA GLU A 119 11.30 23.32 -8.01
C GLU A 119 10.72 23.49 -6.60
N GLY A 120 11.42 24.26 -5.76
CA GLY A 120 11.03 24.50 -4.37
C GLY A 120 11.35 23.38 -3.39
N ILE A 121 12.00 22.28 -3.82
CA ILE A 121 12.42 21.17 -2.97
C ILE A 121 13.94 21.04 -3.02
N ARG A 122 14.57 20.80 -1.87
CA ARG A 122 16.01 20.49 -1.81
C ARG A 122 16.30 19.24 -2.63
N SER A 123 17.15 19.38 -3.63
CA SER A 123 17.75 18.26 -4.38
C SER A 123 19.13 17.91 -3.85
N LEU A 124 19.60 16.70 -4.16
CA LEU A 124 20.97 16.29 -3.87
C LEU A 124 21.92 16.70 -5.00
N SER A 125 23.16 17.04 -4.65
CA SER A 125 24.28 17.16 -5.57
C SER A 125 24.69 15.79 -6.12
N LEU A 126 25.46 15.76 -7.22
CA LEU A 126 25.99 14.52 -7.78
C LEU A 126 26.76 13.68 -6.74
N ARG A 127 27.56 14.34 -5.90
CA ARG A 127 28.32 13.67 -4.84
C ARG A 127 27.40 13.05 -3.80
N GLU A 128 26.39 13.79 -3.34
CA GLU A 128 25.40 13.26 -2.40
C GLU A 128 24.60 12.09 -3.00
N ILE A 129 24.33 12.10 -4.31
CA ILE A 129 23.69 10.97 -5.01
C ILE A 129 24.61 9.75 -5.03
N GLN A 130 25.90 9.93 -5.27
CA GLN A 130 26.89 8.84 -5.24
C GLN A 130 27.01 8.24 -3.84
N ASP A 131 27.03 9.08 -2.81
CA ASP A 131 27.04 8.65 -1.40
C ASP A 131 25.76 7.85 -1.08
N LEU A 132 24.60 8.33 -1.53
CA LEU A 132 23.31 7.65 -1.36
C LEU A 132 23.26 6.31 -2.10
N TYR A 133 23.86 6.23 -3.29
CA TYR A 133 23.99 4.97 -4.03
C TYR A 133 24.84 3.96 -3.26
N GLN A 134 25.96 4.40 -2.66
CA GLN A 134 26.79 3.52 -1.84
C GLN A 134 26.03 2.98 -0.63
N GLU A 135 25.25 3.84 0.05
CA GLU A 135 24.38 3.40 1.15
C GLU A 135 23.30 2.42 0.67
N ASN A 136 22.71 2.65 -0.50
CA ASN A 136 21.75 1.73 -1.10
C ASN A 136 22.36 0.35 -1.36
N GLN A 137 23.61 0.28 -1.86
CA GLN A 137 24.31 -0.99 -2.06
C GLN A 137 24.56 -1.72 -0.73
N ASN A 138 24.89 -0.99 0.34
CA ASN A 138 25.04 -1.56 1.67
C ASN A 138 23.72 -2.18 2.15
N ILE A 139 22.60 -1.48 2.02
CA ILE A 139 21.26 -1.98 2.37
C ILE A 139 20.92 -3.26 1.61
N ILE A 140 21.14 -3.27 0.29
CA ILE A 140 20.88 -4.45 -0.55
C ILE A 140 21.73 -5.65 -0.10
N THR A 141 23.02 -5.42 0.15
CA THR A 141 23.96 -6.46 0.56
C THR A 141 23.59 -7.02 1.93
N THR A 142 23.28 -6.16 2.90
CA THR A 142 22.85 -6.58 4.25
C THR A 142 21.52 -7.34 4.21
N ALA A 143 20.55 -6.89 3.43
CA ALA A 143 19.26 -7.57 3.30
C ALA A 143 19.43 -8.98 2.71
N LYS A 144 20.24 -9.13 1.66
CA LYS A 144 20.59 -10.44 1.08
C LYS A 144 21.32 -11.34 2.08
N HIS A 145 22.24 -10.78 2.88
CA HIS A 145 22.93 -11.52 3.93
C HIS A 145 21.99 -12.07 5.01
N HIS A 146 20.86 -11.40 5.25
CA HIS A 146 19.80 -11.88 6.14
C HIS A 146 18.77 -12.80 5.45
N GLY A 147 18.95 -13.13 4.18
CA GLY A 147 18.03 -13.97 3.42
C GLY A 147 16.72 -13.28 3.04
N TYR A 148 16.70 -11.94 3.03
CA TYR A 148 15.52 -11.16 2.65
C TYR A 148 15.44 -10.98 1.13
N GLU A 149 14.22 -10.93 0.60
CA GLU A 149 13.97 -10.48 -0.76
C GLU A 149 14.21 -8.97 -0.85
N VAL A 150 14.77 -8.51 -1.97
CA VAL A 150 15.13 -7.09 -2.13
C VAL A 150 14.63 -6.55 -3.46
N ILE A 151 13.96 -5.41 -3.41
CA ILE A 151 13.57 -4.62 -4.57
C ILE A 151 14.40 -3.34 -4.58
N ASP A 152 15.28 -3.21 -5.57
CA ASP A 152 16.14 -2.04 -5.75
C ASP A 152 15.32 -0.84 -6.25
N THR A 153 14.64 -0.22 -5.30
CA THR A 153 13.75 0.92 -5.51
C THR A 153 14.53 2.14 -6.00
N PHE A 154 15.79 2.25 -5.59
CA PHE A 154 16.65 3.35 -5.95
C PHE A 154 16.86 3.35 -7.47
N SER A 155 17.31 2.23 -8.03
CA SER A 155 17.53 2.10 -9.47
C SER A 155 16.24 2.27 -10.28
N ILE A 156 15.12 1.72 -9.79
CA ILE A 156 13.81 1.87 -10.45
C ILE A 156 13.38 3.35 -10.51
N THR A 157 13.58 4.10 -9.42
CA THR A 157 13.08 5.48 -9.28
C THR A 157 14.05 6.53 -9.85
N MET A 158 15.36 6.24 -9.87
CA MET A 158 16.39 7.12 -10.43
C MET A 158 16.16 7.36 -11.93
N GLY A 159 15.93 6.30 -12.70
CA GLY A 159 15.78 6.40 -14.17
C GLY A 159 14.48 7.04 -14.65
N ARG A 160 13.52 7.28 -13.75
CA ARG A 160 12.14 7.65 -14.11
C ARG A 160 11.71 9.02 -13.59
N PHE A 161 12.67 9.91 -13.27
CA PHE A 161 12.41 11.24 -12.69
C PHE A 161 11.44 12.12 -13.52
N LYS A 162 11.36 11.90 -14.83
CA LYS A 162 10.46 12.62 -15.74
C LYS A 162 9.04 12.05 -15.78
N ASP A 163 8.84 10.81 -15.34
CA ASP A 163 7.55 10.13 -15.31
C ASP A 163 6.79 10.37 -14.00
N PHE A 164 7.36 11.19 -13.10
CA PHE A 164 6.71 11.58 -11.86
C PHE A 164 5.54 12.52 -12.21
N LEU A 165 4.34 12.17 -11.73
CA LEU A 165 3.19 13.05 -11.83
C LEU A 165 3.55 14.41 -11.21
N GLN A 166 3.19 15.50 -11.90
CA GLN A 166 3.41 16.84 -11.38
C GLN A 166 2.70 17.01 -10.04
N GLY A 167 3.47 17.14 -8.99
CA GLY A 167 3.02 17.42 -7.62
C GLY A 167 4.17 18.03 -6.83
N ARG A 168 3.86 18.74 -5.75
CA ARG A 168 4.87 19.36 -4.86
C ARG A 168 5.70 18.35 -4.06
N CYS A 169 5.45 17.05 -4.24
CA CYS A 169 6.19 15.96 -3.62
C CYS A 169 6.38 14.85 -4.66
N ALA A 170 7.62 14.60 -5.11
CA ALA A 170 7.96 13.54 -6.09
C ALA A 170 7.94 12.13 -5.47
N CYS A 171 6.90 11.81 -4.71
CA CYS A 171 6.78 10.55 -3.96
C CYS A 171 5.46 9.82 -4.23
N HIS A 172 4.48 10.52 -4.84
CA HIS A 172 3.19 9.98 -5.19
C HIS A 172 3.20 9.52 -6.64
N PHE A 173 3.57 8.27 -6.87
CA PHE A 173 3.57 7.63 -8.18
C PHE A 173 2.17 7.34 -8.75
N HIS A 174 1.11 7.81 -8.07
CA HIS A 174 -0.26 7.47 -8.41
C HIS A 174 -1.24 8.58 -8.10
N GLN A 175 -2.31 8.61 -8.89
CA GLN A 175 -3.53 9.36 -8.63
C GLN A 175 -4.64 8.36 -8.27
N VAL A 176 -5.48 8.73 -7.31
CA VAL A 176 -6.66 7.94 -6.96
C VAL A 176 -7.89 8.65 -7.47
N GLU A 177 -8.63 8.01 -8.36
CA GLU A 177 -9.86 8.54 -8.96
C GLU A 177 -11.07 7.89 -8.30
N LYS A 178 -12.09 8.69 -7.95
CA LYS A 178 -13.37 8.18 -7.48
C LYS A 178 -14.17 7.69 -8.68
N THR A 179 -14.49 6.41 -8.71
CA THR A 179 -15.40 5.80 -9.70
C THR A 179 -16.78 5.64 -9.09
N SER A 180 -17.77 6.30 -9.70
CA SER A 180 -19.17 5.95 -9.50
C SER A 180 -19.50 4.78 -10.44
N ARG A 181 -19.88 3.62 -9.90
CA ARG A 181 -20.45 2.55 -10.75
C ARG A 181 -21.62 3.14 -11.56
N PRO A 182 -21.65 3.01 -12.90
CA PRO A 182 -22.88 3.29 -13.64
C PRO A 182 -23.95 2.33 -13.12
N PRO A 183 -25.23 2.76 -13.02
CA PRO A 183 -26.30 1.82 -12.74
C PRO A 183 -26.24 0.73 -13.82
N ASP A 184 -26.20 -0.53 -13.39
CA ASP A 184 -26.39 -1.66 -14.28
C ASP A 184 -27.63 -1.37 -15.11
N VAL A 185 -27.43 -1.17 -16.42
CA VAL A 185 -28.54 -1.12 -17.37
C VAL A 185 -29.06 -2.55 -17.43
N ILE A 186 -29.95 -2.88 -16.50
CA ILE A 186 -30.88 -3.97 -16.69
C ILE A 186 -31.66 -3.58 -17.94
N THR A 187 -31.25 -4.11 -19.08
CA THR A 187 -32.04 -4.13 -20.30
C THR A 187 -33.29 -4.93 -19.99
N ALA A 188 -34.30 -4.25 -19.43
CA ALA A 188 -35.64 -4.76 -19.31
C ALA A 188 -36.16 -4.95 -20.73
N SER A 189 -36.07 -6.19 -21.21
CA SER A 189 -36.77 -6.69 -22.38
C SER A 189 -38.26 -6.40 -22.22
N THR A 190 -38.73 -5.32 -22.84
CA THR A 190 -40.15 -5.04 -23.08
C THR A 190 -40.74 -6.11 -23.99
N THR A 191 -41.55 -7.00 -23.45
CA THR A 191 -42.68 -7.58 -24.18
C THR A 191 -43.90 -7.74 -23.26
N ASN A 192 -44.95 -7.02 -23.65
CA ASN A 192 -46.27 -6.91 -23.02
C ASN A 192 -47.06 -8.24 -23.06
N ARG A 193 -47.81 -8.55 -21.99
CA ARG A 193 -49.25 -8.91 -22.07
C ARG A 193 -49.93 -9.01 -20.69
N THR A 194 -50.77 -8.00 -20.43
CA THR A 194 -52.13 -8.02 -19.82
C THR A 194 -52.60 -9.25 -19.03
N ARG A 195 -53.10 -9.06 -17.79
CA ARG A 195 -54.54 -8.81 -17.48
C ARG A 195 -54.87 -8.73 -15.97
N THR A 196 -55.76 -7.77 -15.63
CA THR A 196 -56.79 -7.73 -14.55
C THR A 196 -56.45 -7.44 -13.07
N THR A 197 -56.84 -6.23 -12.65
CA THR A 197 -57.25 -5.73 -11.31
C THR A 197 -58.56 -6.38 -10.80
N PRO A 198 -59.05 -6.21 -9.53
CA PRO A 198 -59.00 -4.98 -8.72
C PRO A 198 -58.84 -5.05 -7.17
N GLU A 199 -58.54 -3.84 -6.64
CA GLU A 199 -58.93 -3.24 -5.34
C GLU A 199 -58.42 -3.78 -3.99
N LEU A 200 -57.56 -2.98 -3.33
CA LEU A 200 -57.94 -2.28 -2.09
C LEU A 200 -56.99 -1.09 -1.84
N GLN A 201 -57.54 0.12 -1.76
CA GLN A 201 -56.81 1.34 -1.39
C GLN A 201 -56.62 1.39 0.13
N SER A 202 -55.38 1.42 0.58
CA SER A 202 -54.99 1.86 1.93
C SER A 202 -53.93 2.93 1.81
N ASP A 203 -54.31 4.11 2.27
CA ASP A 203 -53.52 5.34 2.30
C ASP A 203 -52.58 5.26 3.51
N SER A 204 -51.28 5.15 3.26
CA SER A 204 -50.25 5.34 4.28
C SER A 204 -48.93 5.70 3.62
N GLN A 205 -48.53 6.94 3.86
CA GLN A 205 -47.25 7.55 3.51
C GLN A 205 -46.08 6.67 3.96
N ASP A 206 -45.34 6.13 3.00
CA ASP A 206 -44.10 5.40 3.25
C ASP A 206 -42.93 6.42 3.25
N PRO A 207 -42.13 6.52 4.33
CA PRO A 207 -41.05 7.48 4.40
C PRO A 207 -39.92 7.06 3.43
N GLU A 208 -39.24 8.08 2.92
CA GLU A 208 -38.04 8.01 2.10
C GLU A 208 -37.13 6.86 2.52
N LYS A 209 -37.05 5.82 1.67
CA LYS A 209 -35.97 4.84 1.76
C LYS A 209 -34.67 5.59 1.56
N GLU A 210 -34.00 5.93 2.67
CA GLU A 210 -32.62 6.39 2.70
C GLU A 210 -31.78 5.45 1.83
N ALA A 211 -31.45 5.95 0.64
CA ALA A 211 -30.54 5.28 -0.26
C ALA A 211 -29.18 5.28 0.44
N TRP A 212 -28.81 4.13 0.99
CA TRP A 212 -27.45 3.84 1.46
C TRP A 212 -26.44 4.48 0.50
N PRO A 213 -25.47 5.27 0.99
CA PRO A 213 -24.57 5.99 0.10
C PRO A 213 -23.90 4.99 -0.83
N ARG A 214 -24.10 5.15 -2.15
CA ARG A 214 -23.52 4.29 -3.20
C ARG A 214 -22.06 4.04 -2.85
N ALA A 215 -21.69 2.77 -2.68
CA ALA A 215 -20.33 2.35 -2.38
C ALA A 215 -19.39 2.98 -3.41
N SER A 216 -18.66 4.01 -2.99
CA SER A 216 -17.72 4.70 -3.85
C SER A 216 -16.54 3.77 -4.06
N SER A 217 -16.28 3.38 -5.31
CA SER A 217 -15.04 2.69 -5.64
C SER A 217 -13.97 3.70 -6.00
N TYR A 218 -12.72 3.37 -5.72
CA TYR A 218 -11.56 4.16 -6.08
C TYR A 218 -10.70 3.36 -7.06
N HIS A 219 -10.04 4.04 -7.97
CA HIS A 219 -9.11 3.44 -8.92
C HIS A 219 -7.74 4.10 -8.85
N VAL A 220 -6.68 3.31 -8.76
CA VAL A 220 -5.30 3.83 -8.70
C VAL A 220 -4.69 3.89 -10.09
N ARG A 221 -4.53 5.11 -10.63
CA ARG A 221 -3.82 5.38 -11.89
C ARG A 221 -2.35 5.68 -11.69
N GLY A 222 -1.53 5.33 -12.67
CA GLY A 222 -0.10 5.68 -12.73
C GLY A 222 0.73 4.52 -13.28
N PRO A 223 1.14 4.55 -14.56
CA PRO A 223 1.85 3.43 -15.19
C PRO A 223 3.13 3.01 -14.45
N VAL A 224 3.85 3.97 -13.87
CA VAL A 224 5.07 3.69 -13.09
C VAL A 224 4.74 3.03 -11.75
N ASN A 225 3.75 3.52 -11.00
CA ASN A 225 3.31 2.84 -9.76
C ASN A 225 2.78 1.45 -10.06
N GLN A 226 2.06 1.28 -11.16
CA GLN A 226 1.56 -0.02 -11.59
C GLN A 226 2.73 -1.00 -11.78
N VAL A 227 3.71 -0.68 -12.64
CA VAL A 227 4.88 -1.55 -12.84
C VAL A 227 5.61 -1.83 -11.52
N TYR A 228 5.83 -0.82 -10.70
CA TYR A 228 6.50 -0.98 -9.42
C TYR A 228 5.72 -1.88 -8.44
N SER A 229 4.40 -1.75 -8.44
CA SER A 229 3.52 -2.58 -7.62
C SER A 229 3.43 -4.01 -8.15
N GLU A 230 3.45 -4.23 -9.47
CA GLU A 230 3.53 -5.57 -10.08
C GLU A 230 4.85 -6.27 -9.74
N ILE A 231 5.97 -5.54 -9.78
CA ILE A 231 7.27 -6.06 -9.32
C ILE A 231 7.15 -6.48 -7.86
N LEU A 232 6.56 -5.67 -6.99
CA LEU A 232 6.34 -6.03 -5.60
C LEU A 232 5.44 -7.27 -5.46
N LEU A 233 4.28 -7.31 -6.11
CA LEU A 233 3.36 -8.45 -6.08
C LEU A 233 4.04 -9.75 -6.51
N SER A 234 4.89 -9.70 -7.54
CA SER A 234 5.68 -10.86 -8.00
C SER A 234 6.64 -11.42 -6.94
N ARG A 235 7.00 -10.62 -5.93
CA ARG A 235 7.84 -11.02 -4.80
C ARG A 235 7.03 -11.46 -3.59
N LEU A 236 5.80 -10.98 -3.43
CA LEU A 236 4.90 -11.38 -2.35
C LEU A 236 4.27 -12.74 -2.59
N CYS A 237 3.99 -13.08 -3.85
CA CYS A 237 3.33 -14.31 -4.24
C CYS A 237 4.33 -15.21 -4.97
N PRO A 238 5.02 -16.15 -4.28
CA PRO A 238 5.82 -17.14 -4.98
C PRO A 238 4.94 -17.92 -5.95
N ARG A 239 5.41 -18.09 -7.20
CA ARG A 239 4.72 -18.93 -8.17
C ARG A 239 4.58 -20.32 -7.56
N SER A 240 3.35 -20.84 -7.54
CA SER A 240 3.11 -22.25 -7.26
C SER A 240 3.93 -23.06 -8.27
N THR A 241 4.99 -23.71 -7.79
CA THR A 241 5.72 -24.72 -8.55
C THR A 241 4.90 -25.99 -8.61
#